data_AF-A0A1L3NC95-F1
#
_entry.id   AF-A0A1L3NC95-F1
#
_cell.length_a   1.000
_cell.length_b   1.000
_cell.length_c   1.000
_cell.angle_alpha   90.00
_cell.angle_beta   90.00
_cell.angle_gamma   90.00
#
_symmetry.space_group_name_H-M   'P 1'
#
loop_
_entity.id
_entity.type
_entity.pdbx_description
1 polymer ?
#
loop_
_entity_poly.entity_id
_entity_poly.type
_entity_poly.pdbx_seq_one_letter_code
_entity_poly.pdbx_strand_id
1 'polypeptide(L)' 'MEINYLSIIASIINLVLLFLIITAIFKGIQSLKHFIKRNKEMDKKLDTIIKKLENKEDS' A
#
# COMPACT_ATOMS: atom_id res chain seq x y z
N MET A 1 34.56 -27.67 -19.01
CA MET A 1 33.90 -26.82 -18.01
C MET A 1 32.68 -27.57 -17.53
N GLU A 2 32.65 -27.99 -16.26
CA GLU A 2 31.45 -28.58 -15.67
C GLU A 2 30.45 -27.47 -15.37
N ILE A 3 29.27 -27.56 -15.96
CA ILE A 3 28.19 -26.62 -15.70
C ILE A 3 27.61 -26.99 -14.34
N ASN A 4 27.76 -26.10 -13.37
CA ASN A 4 27.13 -26.28 -12.05
C ASN A 4 25.65 -25.87 -12.11
N TYR A 5 24.81 -26.84 -12.45
CA TYR A 5 23.36 -26.67 -12.54
C TYR A 5 22.71 -26.20 -11.23
N LEU A 6 23.28 -26.55 -10.07
CA LEU A 6 22.77 -26.08 -8.77
C LEU A 6 22.91 -24.55 -8.65
N SER A 7 24.06 -24.01 -9.09
CA SER A 7 24.30 -22.56 -9.09
C SER A 7 23.32 -21.82 -10.01
N ILE A 8 23.03 -22.38 -11.18
CA ILE A 8 22.07 -21.81 -12.14
C ILE A 8 20.66 -21.80 -11.53
N ILE A 9 20.22 -22.91 -10.94
CA ILE A 9 18.90 -23.03 -10.30
C ILE A 9 18.78 -22.05 -9.12
N ALA A 10 19.80 -21.96 -8.27
CA ALA A 10 19.83 -21.03 -7.15
C ALA A 10 19.70 -19.57 -7.62
N SER A 11 20.37 -19.22 -8.72
CA SER A 11 20.29 -17.87 -9.30
C SER A 11 18.89 -17.55 -9.84
N ILE A 12 18.23 -18.51 -10.50
CA ILE A 12 16.85 -18.37 -10.98
C ILE A 12 15.88 -18.19 -9.80
N ILE A 13 16.00 -19.00 -8.76
CA ILE A 13 15.18 -18.89 -7.54
C ILE A 13 15.37 -17.51 -6.90
N ASN A 14 16.62 -17.06 -6.79
CA ASN A 14 16.92 -15.75 -6.22
C ASN A 14 16.27 -14.61 -7.02
N LEU A 15 16.31 -14.69 -8.35
CA LEU A 15 15.66 -13.72 -9.23
C LEU A 15 14.14 -13.69 -9.01
N VAL A 16 13.49 -14.85 -8.97
CA VAL A 16 12.04 -14.97 -8.73
C VAL A 16 11.66 -14.42 -7.36
N LEU A 17 12.46 -14.72 -6.32
CA LEU A 17 12.22 -14.23 -4.97
C LEU A 17 12.30 -12.70 -4.91
N LEU A 18 13.27 -12.09 -5.61
CA LEU A 18 13.40 -10.65 -5.71
C LEU A 18 12.14 -10.01 -6.33
N PHE A 19 11.63 -10.58 -7.41
CA PHE A 19 10.41 -10.10 -8.07
C PHE A 19 9.16 -10.20 -7.18
N LEU A 20 9.05 -11.26 -6.38
CA LEU A 20 7.97 -11.43 -5.42
C LEU A 20 8.00 -10.35 -4.33
N ILE A 21 9.18 -10.09 -3.76
CA ILE A 21 9.36 -9.04 -2.74
C ILE A 21 8.98 -7.68 -3.30
N ILE A 22 9.46 -7.34 -4.49
CA ILE A 22 9.15 -6.07 -5.16
C ILE A 22 7.63 -5.94 -5.36
N THR A 23 6.99 -6.97 -5.90
CA THR A 23 5.54 -6.97 -6.16
C THR A 23 4.73 -6.83 -4.87
N ALA A 24 5.14 -7.51 -3.79
CA ALA A 24 4.50 -7.40 -2.49
C ALA A 24 4.60 -5.97 -1.93
N ILE A 25 5.76 -5.34 -2.04
CA ILE A 25 5.96 -3.94 -1.62
C ILE A 25 5.07 -3.00 -2.44
N PHE A 26 5.03 -3.12 -3.77
CA PHE A 26 4.16 -2.30 -4.62
C PHE A 26 2.69 -2.43 -4.25
N LYS A 27 2.22 -3.66 -4.04
CA LYS A 27 0.83 -3.92 -3.63
C LYS A 27 0.53 -3.37 -2.24
N GLY A 28 1.49 -3.48 -1.31
CA GLY A 28 1.42 -2.88 0.02
C GLY A 28 1.29 -1.35 -0.05
N ILE A 29 2.14 -0.68 -0.82
CA ILE A 29 2.11 0.78 -1.01
C ILE A 29 0.79 1.22 -1.65
N GLN A 30 0.33 0.51 -2.68
CA GLN A 30 -0.94 0.84 -3.36
C GLN A 30 -2.13 0.72 -2.40
N SER A 31 -2.14 -0.34 -1.59
CA SER A 31 -3.16 -0.55 -0.56
C SER A 31 -3.13 0.59 0.48
N LEU A 32 -1.96 0.91 1.04
CA LEU A 32 -1.78 2.01 1.99
C LEU A 32 -2.24 3.35 1.40
N LYS A 33 -1.90 3.64 0.14
CA LYS A 33 -2.34 4.86 -0.55
C LYS A 33 -3.87 4.92 -0.69
N HIS A 34 -4.51 3.78 -0.94
CA HIS A 34 -5.98 3.69 -0.98
C HIS A 34 -6.60 3.93 0.41
N PHE A 35 -6.03 3.34 1.47
CA PHE A 35 -6.47 3.57 2.84
C PHE A 35 -6.33 5.04 3.26
N ILE A 36 -5.19 5.69 2.97
CA ILE A 36 -4.96 7.11 3.28
C ILE A 36 -5.97 7.99 2.53
N LYS A 37 -6.23 7.71 1.24
CA LYS A 37 -7.23 8.47 0.46
C LYS A 37 -8.62 8.34 1.08
N ARG A 38 -9.03 7.12 1.43
CA ARG A 38 -10.33 6.88 2.07
C ARG A 38 -10.45 7.59 3.41
N ASN A 39 -9.37 7.60 4.20
CA ASN A 39 -9.35 8.29 5.49
C ASN A 39 -9.47 9.81 5.32
N LYS A 40 -8.79 10.39 4.33
CA LYS A 40 -8.90 11.82 4.00
C LYS A 40 -10.30 12.22 3.52
N GLU A 41 -11.01 11.34 2.82
CA GLU A 41 -12.41 11.59 2.44
C GLU A 41 -13.36 11.53 3.64
N MET A 42 -13.11 10.61 4.58
CA MET A 42 -13.86 10.52 5.84
C MET A 42 -13.65 11.76 6.71
N ASP A 43 -12.41 12.22 6.83
CA ASP A 43 -12.02 13.42 7.57
C ASP A 43 -12.78 14.67 7.07
N LYS A 44 -12.85 14.86 5.75
CA LYS A 44 -13.66 15.95 5.15
C LYS A 44 -15.15 15.86 5.47
N LYS A 45 -15.71 14.64 5.50
CA LYS A 45 -17.11 14.43 5.85
C LYS A 45 -17.35 14.76 7.33
N LEU A 46 -16.43 14.37 8.20
CA LEU A 46 -16.49 14.69 9.63
C LEU A 46 -16.38 16.19 9.88
N ASP A 47 -15.45 16.89 9.23
CA ASP A 47 -15.31 18.35 9.31
C ASP A 47 -16.60 19.07 8.88
N THR A 48 -17.26 18.57 7.83
CA THR A 48 -18.55 19.12 7.38
C THR A 48 -19.67 18.91 8.41
N ILE A 49 -19.70 17.76 9.09
CA ILE A 49 -20.70 17.46 10.12
C ILE A 49 -20.46 18.31 11.37
N ILE A 50 -19.21 18.44 11.81
CA ILE A 50 -18.81 19.27 12.96
C ILE A 50 -19.19 20.72 12.71
N LYS A 51 -18.85 21.28 11.54
CA LYS A 51 -19.25 22.66 11.18
C LYS A 51 -20.76 22.85 11.17
N LYS A 52 -21.54 21.85 10.76
CA LYS A 52 -23.00 21.91 10.79
C LYS A 52 -23.57 21.83 12.21
N LEU A 53 -22.88 21.15 13.11
CA LEU A 53 -23.26 21.07 14.53
C LEU A 53 -22.94 22.38 15.25
N GLU A 54 -21.73 22.92 15.08
CA GLU A 54 -21.35 24.22 15.65
C GLU A 54 -22.30 25.35 15.18
N ASN A 55 -22.59 25.43 13.87
CA ASN A 55 -23.53 26.42 13.35
C ASN A 55 -24.98 26.24 13.86
N LYS A 56 -25.33 25.08 14.43
CA LYS A 56 -26.63 24.84 15.06
C LYS A 56 -26.64 25.11 16.56
N GLU A 57 -25.50 25.07 17.23
CA GLU A 57 -25.37 25.41 18.66
C GLU A 57 -25.25 26.92 18.88
N ASP A 58 -24.77 27.69 17.89
CA ASP A 58 -24.69 29.15 17.92
C ASP A 58 -25.99 29.88 17.46
N SER A 59 -27.11 29.18 17.28
CA SER A 59 -28.45 29.73 16.93
C SER A 59 -29.50 29.39 17.99
#